data_AF-A0A2D5A9M9-F1
#
_entry.id   AF-A0A2D5A9M9-F1
#
_cell.length_a   1.000
_cell.length_b   1.000
_cell.length_c   1.000
_cell.angle_alpha   90.00
_cell.angle_beta   90.00
_cell.angle_gamma   90.00
#
_symmetry.space_group_name_H-M   'P 1'
#
loop_
_entity.id
_entity.type
_entity.pdbx_description
1 polymer ?
#
loop_
_entity_poly.entity_id
_entity_poly.type
_entity_poly.pdbx_seq_one_letter_code
_entity_poly.pdbx_strand_id
1 'polypeptide(L)'
;MWPKSRSPTADLHRKVVLGETGFMATPTVDDHFEIVTSTAFWMAKQRPYRVPRTPLIQAGAAALANAIATHDDSMTLSLETRCRQHVRRAIRDLITDRFEV
;
A
#
# COMPACT_ATOMS: atom_id res chain seq x y z
N MET A 1 10.07 -9.03 56.83
CA MET A 1 9.10 -9.83 56.05
C MET A 1 8.68 -9.01 54.84
N TRP A 2 8.86 -9.64 53.66
CA TRP A 2 8.65 -9.22 52.26
C TRP A 2 9.25 -7.92 51.71
N PRO A 3 10.17 -8.02 50.71
CA PRO A 3 10.62 -6.87 49.93
C PRO A 3 9.59 -6.50 48.86
N LYS A 4 9.41 -5.18 48.69
CA LYS A 4 8.58 -4.54 47.67
C LYS A 4 9.19 -4.80 46.29
N SER A 5 8.38 -5.33 45.38
CA SER A 5 8.73 -5.75 44.02
C SER A 5 9.47 -4.65 43.24
N ARG A 6 10.71 -4.93 42.84
CA ARG A 6 11.39 -4.18 41.77
C ARG A 6 10.89 -4.71 40.43
N SER A 7 10.23 -3.84 39.67
CA SER A 7 10.15 -3.99 38.23
C SER A 7 10.39 -2.64 37.57
N PRO A 8 11.64 -2.27 37.24
CA PRO A 8 11.88 -1.38 36.13
C PRO A 8 12.10 -2.24 34.88
N THR A 9 11.08 -2.33 34.04
CA THR A 9 11.22 -2.64 32.62
C THR A 9 12.05 -1.53 31.98
N ALA A 10 13.38 -1.65 32.04
CA ALA A 10 14.32 -0.82 31.29
C ALA A 10 15.73 -1.42 31.42
N ASP A 11 16.06 -2.35 30.55
CA ASP A 11 17.44 -2.69 30.18
C ASP A 11 17.38 -2.96 28.66
N LEU A 12 17.14 -1.94 27.84
CA LEU A 12 18.09 -0.90 27.43
C LEU A 12 19.40 -1.51 26.90
N HIS A 13 19.47 -1.57 25.56
CA HIS A 13 20.68 -1.59 24.74
C HIS A 13 21.64 -2.80 24.87
N ARG A 14 21.19 -3.99 24.43
CA ARG A 14 22.16 -4.90 23.81
C ARG A 14 22.41 -4.47 22.37
N LYS A 15 23.51 -3.71 22.21
CA LYS A 15 24.16 -3.35 20.95
C LYS A 15 24.06 -4.47 19.91
N VAL A 16 23.49 -4.13 18.76
CA VAL A 16 23.96 -4.63 17.46
C VAL A 16 24.08 -3.41 16.57
N VAL A 17 25.16 -2.65 16.77
CA VAL A 17 25.75 -1.82 15.71
C VAL A 17 26.47 -2.83 14.81
N LEU A 18 25.73 -3.44 13.89
CA LEU A 18 26.30 -4.29 12.86
C LEU A 18 25.92 -3.64 11.54
N GLY A 19 26.90 -2.90 11.00
CA GLY A 19 26.90 -2.22 9.71
C GLY A 19 25.53 -1.86 9.14
N GLU A 20 25.13 -0.59 9.27
CA GLU A 20 24.16 0.04 8.37
C GLU A 20 24.71 0.02 6.94
N THR A 21 24.73 -1.14 6.29
CA THR A 21 24.43 -1.19 4.87
C THR A 21 23.02 -0.66 4.76
N GLY A 22 22.84 0.54 4.19
CA GLY A 22 21.53 1.13 3.94
C GLY A 22 20.65 0.13 3.21
N PHE A 23 19.87 -0.63 3.97
CA PHE A 23 18.88 -1.53 3.45
C PHE A 23 17.76 -0.62 2.98
N MET A 24 17.84 -0.17 1.72
CA MET A 24 16.75 0.54 1.08
C MET A 24 15.59 -0.45 1.09
N ALA A 25 14.66 -0.27 2.04
CA ALA A 25 13.53 -1.17 2.19
C ALA A 25 12.79 -1.19 0.85
N THR A 26 12.67 -2.38 0.25
CA THR A 26 11.93 -2.54 -0.99
C THR A 26 10.49 -2.13 -0.73
N PRO A 27 9.94 -1.16 -1.49
CA PRO A 27 8.60 -0.65 -1.25
C PRO A 27 7.59 -1.79 -1.37
N THR A 28 6.72 -1.90 -0.37
CA THR A 28 5.74 -2.97 -0.26
C THR A 28 4.35 -2.49 -0.67
N VAL A 29 3.44 -3.43 -0.85
CA VAL A 29 2.02 -3.15 -1.11
C VAL A 29 1.41 -2.34 0.04
N ASP A 30 1.79 -2.65 1.28
CA ASP A 30 1.24 -1.97 2.47
C ASP A 30 1.65 -0.48 2.50
N ASP A 31 2.87 -0.15 2.10
CA ASP A 31 3.37 1.23 2.04
C ASP A 31 2.54 2.12 1.11
N HIS A 32 1.92 1.53 0.10
CA HIS A 32 1.18 2.23 -0.95
C HIS A 32 -0.32 1.90 -0.95
N PHE A 33 -0.81 1.10 0.02
CA PHE A 33 -2.18 0.59 -0.01
C PHE A 33 -3.23 1.71 0.11
N GLU A 34 -2.87 2.85 0.71
CA GLU A 34 -3.73 4.04 0.76
C GLU A 34 -4.13 4.54 -0.64
N ILE A 35 -3.27 4.35 -1.65
CA ILE A 35 -3.60 4.68 -3.05
C ILE A 35 -4.82 3.88 -3.52
N VAL A 36 -4.89 2.60 -3.15
CA VAL A 36 -6.00 1.70 -3.52
C VAL A 36 -7.27 2.11 -2.81
N THR A 37 -7.22 2.26 -1.48
CA THR A 37 -8.41 2.55 -0.68
C THR A 37 -8.99 3.93 -0.99
N SER A 38 -8.15 4.96 -1.15
CA SER A 38 -8.59 6.31 -1.51
C SER A 38 -9.18 6.36 -2.92
N THR A 39 -8.55 5.70 -3.90
CA THR A 39 -9.05 5.67 -5.29
C THR A 39 -10.38 4.93 -5.38
N ALA A 40 -10.48 3.74 -4.78
CA ALA A 40 -11.72 2.97 -4.74
C ALA A 40 -12.85 3.74 -4.04
N PHE A 41 -12.56 4.45 -2.96
CA PHE A 41 -13.54 5.28 -2.26
C PHE A 41 -14.10 6.40 -3.14
N TRP A 42 -13.23 7.15 -3.80
CA TRP A 42 -13.65 8.26 -4.66
C TRP A 42 -14.40 7.78 -5.89
N MET A 43 -13.95 6.71 -6.54
CA MET A 43 -14.60 6.16 -7.73
C MET A 43 -15.96 5.53 -7.41
N ALA A 44 -16.10 4.85 -6.26
CA ALA A 44 -17.40 4.34 -5.81
C ALA A 44 -18.43 5.45 -5.50
N LYS A 45 -17.98 6.70 -5.32
CA LYS A 45 -18.87 7.86 -5.14
C LYS A 45 -19.27 8.53 -6.46
N GLN A 46 -18.62 8.21 -7.57
CA GLN A 46 -18.94 8.82 -8.86
C GLN A 46 -20.26 8.25 -9.38
N ARG A 47 -21.22 9.12 -9.69
CA ARG A 47 -22.47 8.73 -10.37
C ARG A 47 -22.20 8.52 -11.86
N PRO A 48 -22.95 7.64 -12.56
CA PRO A 48 -24.14 6.90 -12.11
C PRO A 48 -23.86 5.57 -11.39
N TYR A 49 -22.60 5.15 -11.28
CA TYR A 49 -22.26 3.79 -10.85
C TYR A 49 -22.40 3.58 -9.34
N ARG A 50 -23.31 2.69 -8.92
CA ARG A 50 -23.35 2.17 -7.54
C ARG A 50 -22.47 0.94 -7.42
N VAL A 51 -21.16 1.12 -7.49
CA VAL A 51 -20.21 0.01 -7.44
C VAL A 51 -19.83 -0.33 -6.00
N PRO A 52 -19.92 -1.61 -5.57
CA PRO A 52 -19.41 -2.03 -4.28
C PRO A 52 -17.90 -1.75 -4.17
N ARG A 53 -17.41 -1.29 -3.00
CA ARG A 53 -15.99 -0.94 -2.83
C ARG A 53 -15.05 -2.15 -2.87
N THR A 54 -15.48 -3.28 -2.33
CA THR A 54 -14.66 -4.50 -2.24
C THR A 54 -14.06 -4.94 -3.57
N PRO A 55 -14.82 -5.10 -4.67
CA PRO A 55 -14.25 -5.46 -5.96
C PRO A 55 -13.30 -4.40 -6.52
N LEU A 56 -13.53 -3.11 -6.26
CA LEU A 56 -12.60 -2.04 -6.65
C LEU A 56 -11.28 -2.14 -5.88
N ILE A 57 -11.34 -2.41 -4.57
CA ILE A 57 -10.16 -2.59 -3.73
C ILE A 57 -9.36 -3.81 -4.19
N GLN A 58 -10.02 -4.92 -4.51
CA GLN A 58 -9.34 -6.13 -5.01
C GLN A 58 -8.62 -5.89 -6.33
N ALA A 59 -9.29 -5.27 -7.31
CA ALA A 59 -8.68 -4.94 -8.59
C ALA A 59 -7.52 -3.94 -8.44
N GLY A 60 -7.71 -2.90 -7.61
CA GLY A 60 -6.67 -1.93 -7.31
C GLY A 60 -5.46 -2.55 -6.60
N ALA A 61 -5.67 -3.45 -5.64
CA ALA A 61 -4.59 -4.12 -4.91
C ALA A 61 -3.76 -5.02 -5.83
N ALA A 62 -4.41 -5.78 -6.72
CA ALA A 62 -3.69 -6.59 -7.72
C ALA A 62 -2.86 -5.71 -8.66
N ALA A 63 -3.42 -4.59 -9.13
CA ALA A 63 -2.71 -3.65 -9.98
C ALA A 63 -1.54 -2.96 -9.26
N LEU A 64 -1.69 -2.65 -7.95
CA LEU A 64 -0.63 -2.09 -7.12
C LEU A 64 0.53 -3.07 -6.97
N ALA A 65 0.24 -4.33 -6.63
CA ALA A 65 1.26 -5.37 -6.50
C ALA A 65 2.03 -5.55 -7.81
N ASN A 66 1.34 -5.56 -8.95
CA ASN A 66 1.98 -5.64 -10.25
C ASN A 66 2.80 -4.38 -10.60
N ALA A 67 2.32 -3.19 -10.24
CA ALA A 67 3.03 -1.94 -10.48
C ALA A 67 4.37 -1.90 -9.71
N ILE A 68 4.38 -2.35 -8.45
CA ILE A 68 5.58 -2.48 -7.62
C ILE A 68 6.52 -3.56 -8.18
N ALA A 69 6.00 -4.75 -8.47
CA ALA A 69 6.82 -5.88 -8.93
C ALA A 69 7.49 -5.65 -10.29
N THR A 70 6.91 -4.77 -11.12
CA THR A 70 7.44 -4.46 -12.47
C THR A 70 8.10 -3.08 -12.54
N HIS A 71 8.25 -2.37 -11.42
CA HIS A 71 8.93 -1.10 -11.41
C HIS A 71 10.45 -1.29 -11.43
N ASP A 72 11.12 -0.43 -12.18
CA ASP A 72 12.58 -0.35 -12.27
C ASP A 72 12.99 1.10 -12.03
N ASP A 73 14.09 1.31 -11.32
CA ASP A 73 14.64 2.62 -11.01
C ASP A 73 15.09 3.38 -12.27
N SER A 74 15.28 2.68 -13.39
CA SER A 74 15.54 3.29 -14.70
C SER A 74 14.29 3.93 -15.34
N MET A 75 13.10 3.73 -14.77
CA MET A 75 11.87 4.31 -15.30
C MET A 75 11.79 5.80 -15.02
N THR A 76 11.25 6.56 -15.98
CA THR A 76 11.09 8.03 -15.86
C THR A 76 10.03 8.46 -14.84
N LEU A 77 9.10 7.58 -14.50
CA LEU A 77 8.03 7.85 -13.53
C LEU A 77 8.44 7.32 -12.17
N SER A 78 8.20 8.10 -11.11
CA SER A 78 8.36 7.58 -9.74
C SER A 78 7.42 6.40 -9.48
N LEU A 79 7.83 5.48 -8.62
CA LEU A 79 7.02 4.34 -8.20
C LEU A 79 5.62 4.77 -7.77
N GLU A 80 5.50 5.79 -6.91
CA GLU A 80 4.23 6.27 -6.41
C GLU A 80 3.31 6.73 -7.56
N THR A 81 3.85 7.49 -8.52
CA THR A 81 3.08 7.97 -9.68
C THR A 81 2.61 6.79 -10.53
N ARG A 82 3.48 5.81 -10.77
CA ARG A 82 3.14 4.58 -11.51
C ARG A 82 2.05 3.79 -10.78
N CYS A 83 2.17 3.58 -9.47
CA CYS A 83 1.16 2.94 -8.64
C CYS A 83 -0.19 3.64 -8.75
N ARG A 84 -0.24 4.97 -8.62
CA ARG A 84 -1.47 5.76 -8.78
C ARG A 84 -2.12 5.57 -10.15
N GLN A 85 -1.32 5.59 -11.22
CA GLN A 85 -1.82 5.40 -12.59
C GLN A 85 -2.38 3.99 -12.81
N HIS A 86 -1.63 2.96 -12.42
CA HIS A 86 -2.04 1.56 -12.58
C HIS A 86 -3.29 1.23 -11.79
N VAL A 87 -3.36 1.64 -10.52
CA VAL A 87 -4.53 1.45 -9.66
C VAL A 87 -5.76 2.15 -10.24
N ARG A 88 -5.62 3.43 -10.64
CA ARG A 88 -6.72 4.20 -11.23
C ARG A 88 -7.25 3.55 -12.51
N ARG A 89 -6.36 3.07 -13.37
CA ARG A 89 -6.72 2.39 -14.61
C ARG A 89 -7.47 1.09 -14.31
N ALA A 90 -6.91 0.21 -13.48
CA ALA A 90 -7.53 -1.08 -13.18
C ALA A 90 -8.93 -0.95 -12.57
N ILE A 91 -9.12 0.01 -11.65
CA ILE A 91 -10.43 0.28 -11.05
C ILE A 91 -11.41 0.83 -12.11
N ARG A 92 -10.95 1.73 -12.98
CA ARG A 92 -11.79 2.27 -14.07
C ARG A 92 -12.19 1.19 -15.07
N ASP A 93 -11.23 0.37 -15.50
CA ASP A 93 -11.47 -0.73 -16.45
C ASP A 93 -12.51 -1.71 -15.89
N LEU A 94 -12.44 -2.03 -14.59
CA LEU A 94 -13.46 -2.85 -13.91
C LEU A 94 -14.84 -2.19 -13.88
N ILE A 95 -14.92 -0.88 -13.68
CA ILE A 95 -16.19 -0.14 -13.68
C ILE A 95 -16.82 -0.18 -15.08
N THR A 96 -16.02 0.12 -16.11
CA THR A 96 -16.47 0.08 -17.51
C THR A 96 -16.90 -1.32 -17.94
N ASP A 97 -16.13 -2.36 -17.59
CA ASP A 97 -16.43 -3.76 -17.98
C ASP A 97 -17.72 -4.30 -17.36
N ARG A 98 -18.01 -3.92 -16.10
CA ARG A 98 -19.08 -4.57 -15.32
C ARG A 98 -20.29 -3.70 -15.01
N PHE A 99 -20.19 -2.37 -15.16
CA PHE A 99 -21.21 -1.43 -14.68
C PHE A 99 -21.57 -0.31 -15.66
N GLU A 100 -20.85 -0.14 -16.76
CA GLU A 100 -21.30 0.69 -17.90
C GLU A 100 -22.20 -0.13 -18.82
N VAL A 101 -23.45 0.29 -18.99
CA VAL A 101 -24.48 -0.29 -19.88
C VAL A 101 -24.92 0.78 -20.86
#